data_AF-A0A2V6YP98-F1
#
_entry.id   AF-A0A2V6YP98-F1
#
_cell.length_a   1.000
_cell.length_b   1.000
_cell.length_c   1.000
_cell.angle_alpha   90.00
_cell.angle_beta   90.00
_cell.angle_gamma   90.00
#
_symmetry.space_group_name_H-M   'P 1'
#
loop_
_entity.id
_entity.type
_entity.pdbx_description
1 polymer ?
#
loop_
_entity_poly.entity_id
_entity_poly.type
_entity_poly.pdbx_seq_one_letter_code
_entity_poly.pdbx_strand_id
1 'polypeptide(L)'
;MIVDESLFGLLVDFEIQKARRLRYSISLVYFDMKPESGGNGEPTVRESLAERVTRHLRSTDAVAVSSRGWVSLLLIDAETTHLPSILQRMTARLTGWSAGGSCYPGTAMRAEDMQTQAVESLIRAKETGGNRLYVAS
;
A
#
# COMPACT_ATOMS: atom_id res chain seq x y z
N MET A 1 10.67 3.12 5.39
CA MET A 1 11.90 2.94 4.58
C MET A 1 11.52 2.70 3.13
N ILE A 2 12.19 3.32 2.16
CA ILE A 2 11.98 3.02 0.73
C ILE A 2 12.90 1.87 0.32
N VAL A 3 12.39 0.88 -0.38
CA VAL A 3 13.10 -0.32 -0.86
C VAL A 3 12.74 -0.60 -2.31
N ASP A 4 13.54 -1.43 -2.98
CA ASP A 4 13.19 -1.96 -4.29
C ASP A 4 12.05 -2.98 -4.20
N GLU A 5 11.35 -3.20 -5.33
CA GLU A 5 10.18 -4.09 -5.42
C GLU A 5 10.51 -5.55 -5.04
N SER A 6 11.70 -6.04 -5.38
CA SER A 6 12.09 -7.43 -5.10
C SER A 6 12.34 -7.65 -3.60
N LEU A 7 13.02 -6.71 -2.95
CA LEU A 7 13.22 -6.69 -1.51
C LEU A 7 11.89 -6.49 -0.77
N PHE A 8 10.99 -5.65 -1.31
CA PHE A 8 9.67 -5.45 -0.73
C PHE A 8 8.89 -6.76 -0.64
N GLY A 9 8.84 -7.55 -1.73
CA GLY A 9 8.20 -8.86 -1.72
C GLY A 9 8.77 -9.79 -0.65
N LEU A 10 10.11 -9.86 -0.57
CA LEU A 10 10.81 -10.66 0.44
C LEU A 10 10.50 -10.20 1.88
N LEU A 11 10.41 -8.89 2.11
CA LEU A 11 10.06 -8.33 3.41
C LEU A 11 8.65 -8.72 3.83
N VAL A 12 7.68 -8.69 2.91
CA VAL A 12 6.30 -9.12 3.22
C VAL A 12 6.27 -10.57 3.71
N ASP A 13 6.97 -11.48 3.02
CA ASP A 13 7.06 -12.88 3.41
C ASP A 13 7.68 -13.06 4.81
N PHE A 14 8.82 -12.40 5.06
CA PHE A 14 9.46 -12.46 6.38
C PHE A 14 8.60 -11.85 7.47
N GLU A 15 7.90 -10.76 7.16
CA GLU A 15 7.06 -10.09 8.12
C GLU A 15 5.87 -10.95 8.53
N ILE A 16 5.25 -11.68 7.60
CA ILE A 16 4.19 -12.65 7.92
C ILE A 16 4.70 -13.74 8.87
N GLN A 17 5.92 -14.25 8.66
CA GLN A 17 6.49 -15.25 9.56
C GLN A 17 6.67 -14.72 10.98
N LYS A 18 7.14 -13.47 11.11
CA LYS A 18 7.29 -12.80 12.41
C LYS A 18 5.92 -12.49 13.03
N ALA A 19 4.99 -11.92 12.27
CA ALA A 19 3.62 -11.60 12.66
C ALA A 19 2.89 -12.83 13.20
N ARG A 20 3.04 -13.98 12.54
CA ARG A 20 2.49 -15.26 13.00
C ARG A 20 3.02 -15.69 14.36
N ARG A 21 4.33 -15.53 14.58
CA ARG A 21 4.99 -15.93 15.84
C ARG A 21 4.70 -14.98 16.99
N LEU A 22 4.66 -13.69 16.70
CA LEU A 22 4.53 -12.61 17.68
C LEU A 22 3.09 -12.09 17.83
N ARG A 23 2.15 -12.60 17.02
CA ARG A 23 0.72 -12.32 17.06
C ARG A 23 0.36 -10.84 16.88
N TYR A 24 0.99 -10.18 15.92
CA TYR A 24 0.57 -8.86 15.46
C TYR A 24 0.02 -8.92 14.04
N SER A 25 -0.68 -7.85 13.65
CA SER A 25 -1.20 -7.69 12.30
C SER A 25 -0.27 -6.88 11.41
N ILE A 26 -0.24 -7.24 10.14
CA ILE A 26 0.39 -6.42 9.12
C ILE A 26 -0.61 -6.15 8.02
N SER A 27 -0.52 -4.98 7.43
CA SER A 27 -1.34 -4.63 6.30
C SER A 27 -0.50 -4.29 5.09
N LEU A 28 -0.98 -4.74 3.94
CA LEU A 28 -0.41 -4.40 2.64
C LEU A 28 -1.35 -3.44 1.95
N VAL A 29 -0.83 -2.34 1.42
CA VAL A 29 -1.60 -1.37 0.64
C VAL A 29 -0.90 -1.08 -0.67
N TYR A 30 -1.62 -1.18 -1.78
CA TYR A 30 -1.20 -0.63 -3.07
C TYR A 30 -1.94 0.68 -3.31
N PHE A 31 -1.19 1.70 -3.67
CA PHE A 31 -1.64 3.07 -3.81
C PHE A 31 -1.26 3.59 -5.20
N ASP A 32 -2.22 4.14 -5.92
CA ASP A 32 -2.01 4.76 -7.22
C ASP A 32 -2.55 6.20 -7.18
N MET A 33 -1.89 7.10 -7.90
CA MET A 33 -2.32 8.49 -8.04
C MET A 33 -2.23 8.90 -9.50
N LYS A 34 -3.34 9.37 -10.07
CA LYS A 34 -3.31 9.95 -11.41
C LYS A 34 -2.54 11.27 -11.35
N PRO A 35 -1.56 11.51 -12.24
CA PRO A 35 -0.96 12.82 -12.36
C PRO A 35 -2.01 13.82 -12.83
N GLU A 36 -2.03 15.02 -12.22
CA GLU A 36 -2.88 16.10 -12.67
C GLU A 36 -2.32 16.63 -14.01
N SER A 37 -2.94 16.21 -15.12
CA SER A 37 -2.71 16.67 -16.50
C SER A 37 -1.53 16.02 -17.25
N GLY A 38 -1.86 15.06 -18.14
CA GLY A 38 -1.21 14.85 -19.45
C GLY A 38 0.25 14.38 -19.52
N GLY A 39 1.03 14.44 -18.45
CA GLY A 39 2.39 13.90 -18.43
C GLY A 39 2.37 12.39 -18.24
N ASN A 40 2.94 11.64 -19.19
CA ASN A 40 3.30 10.24 -18.99
C ASN A 40 4.05 10.12 -17.66
N GLY A 41 3.42 9.54 -16.64
CA GLY A 41 3.85 9.58 -15.23
C GLY A 41 5.35 9.37 -15.07
N GLU A 42 6.08 10.48 -15.01
CA GLU A 42 7.54 10.47 -14.97
C GLU A 42 8.00 9.80 -13.67
N PRO A 43 9.05 8.98 -13.71
CA PRO A 43 9.57 8.26 -12.54
C PRO A 43 9.85 9.20 -11.35
N THR A 44 10.29 10.43 -11.62
CA THR A 44 10.50 11.51 -10.65
C THR A 44 9.23 11.91 -9.87
N VAL A 45 8.06 11.88 -10.50
CA VAL A 45 6.78 12.19 -9.82
C VAL A 45 6.37 11.07 -8.87
N ARG A 46 6.69 9.82 -9.22
CA ARG A 46 6.35 8.63 -8.41
C ARG A 46 7.32 8.44 -7.24
N GLU A 47 8.60 8.73 -7.44
CA GLU A 47 9.59 8.79 -6.35
C GLU A 47 9.22 9.90 -5.36
N SER A 48 8.84 11.09 -5.86
CA SER A 48 8.30 12.17 -5.04
C SER A 48 7.04 11.75 -4.27
N LEU A 49 6.16 10.94 -4.87
CA LEU A 49 5.01 10.38 -4.16
C LEU A 49 5.43 9.39 -3.06
N ALA A 50 6.35 8.47 -3.34
CA ALA A 50 6.86 7.52 -2.34
C ALA A 50 7.52 8.25 -1.16
N GLU A 51 8.29 9.30 -1.41
CA GLU A 51 8.87 10.16 -0.37
C GLU A 51 7.78 10.88 0.45
N ARG A 52 6.79 11.48 -0.22
CA ARG A 52 5.66 12.14 0.45
C ARG A 52 4.91 11.18 1.36
N VAL A 53 4.64 9.97 0.88
CA VAL A 53 3.96 8.91 1.64
C VAL A 53 4.82 8.50 2.84
N THR A 54 6.11 8.28 2.63
CA THR A 54 7.04 7.84 3.69
C THR A 54 7.07 8.78 4.90
N ARG A 55 6.86 10.09 4.70
CA ARG A 55 6.79 11.08 5.81
C ARG A 55 5.61 10.86 6.77
N HIS A 56 4.60 10.10 6.38
CA HIS A 56 3.42 9.81 7.20
C HIS A 56 3.44 8.42 7.85
N LEU A 57 4.46 7.61 7.51
CA LEU A 57 4.63 6.24 7.97
C LEU A 57 5.59 6.14 9.16
N ARG A 58 5.50 5.04 9.88
CA ARG A 58 6.43 4.71 10.97
C ARG A 58 7.77 4.26 10.38
N SER A 59 8.83 4.34 11.19
CA SER A 59 10.16 3.87 10.79
C SER A 59 10.20 2.36 10.48
N THR A 60 9.27 1.59 11.06
CA THR A 60 9.10 0.15 10.84
C THR A 60 8.42 -0.19 9.52
N ASP A 61 7.71 0.75 8.91
CA ASP A 61 6.96 0.53 7.68
C ASP A 61 7.90 0.57 6.47
N ALA A 62 7.57 -0.19 5.42
CA ALA A 62 8.32 -0.22 4.17
C ALA A 62 7.47 0.29 3.00
N VAL A 63 8.13 0.92 2.04
CA VAL A 63 7.54 1.50 0.84
C VAL A 63 8.34 1.03 -0.37
N ALA A 64 7.67 0.67 -1.46
CA ALA A 64 8.31 0.41 -2.75
C ALA A 64 7.50 1.06 -3.87
N VAL A 65 8.14 1.32 -5.00
CA VAL A 65 7.46 1.66 -6.24
C VAL A 65 7.45 0.40 -7.10
N SER A 66 6.26 -0.11 -7.43
CA SER A 66 6.11 -1.30 -8.26
C SER A 66 6.43 -1.00 -9.72
N SER A 67 6.79 -2.03 -10.47
CA SER A 67 6.96 -1.99 -11.93
C SER A 67 5.72 -1.46 -12.68
N ARG A 68 4.52 -1.60 -12.09
CA ARG A 68 3.25 -1.04 -12.60
C ARG A 68 3.08 0.45 -12.32
N GLY A 69 4.01 1.05 -11.57
CA GLY A 69 4.00 2.46 -11.19
C GLY A 69 3.16 2.78 -9.95
N TRP A 70 2.76 1.77 -9.18
CA TRP A 70 2.01 1.96 -7.94
C TRP A 70 2.98 2.07 -6.76
N VAL A 71 2.58 2.79 -5.73
CA VAL A 71 3.29 2.80 -4.45
C VAL A 71 2.75 1.65 -3.59
N SER A 72 3.63 0.72 -3.24
CA SER A 72 3.35 -0.41 -2.36
C SER A 72 3.78 -0.06 -0.94
N LEU A 73 2.93 -0.37 0.04
CA LEU A 73 3.12 -0.05 1.45
C LEU A 73 2.98 -1.33 2.27
N LEU A 74 3.99 -1.61 3.08
CA LEU A 74 3.96 -2.64 4.11
C LEU A 74 3.88 -1.93 5.45
N LEU A 75 2.73 -2.05 6.12
CA LEU A 75 2.42 -1.39 7.37
C LEU A 75 2.52 -2.39 8.52
N ILE A 76 3.40 -2.12 9.47
CA ILE A 76 3.68 -3.01 10.61
C ILE A 76 2.76 -2.64 11.77
N ASP A 77 2.22 -3.67 12.43
CA ASP A 77 1.29 -3.50 13.56
C ASP A 77 0.07 -2.65 13.18
N ALA A 78 -0.50 -2.99 12.01
CA ALA A 78 -1.60 -2.28 11.40
C ALA A 78 -2.70 -3.25 10.95
N GLU A 79 -3.88 -3.12 11.54
CA GLU A 79 -5.09 -3.85 11.16
C GLU A 79 -5.87 -3.13 10.05
N THR A 80 -6.83 -3.82 9.44
CA THR A 80 -7.71 -3.26 8.39
C THR A 80 -8.45 -2.01 8.87
N THR A 81 -8.84 -1.96 10.14
CA THR A 81 -9.52 -0.83 10.79
C THR A 81 -8.64 0.42 10.89
N HIS A 82 -7.32 0.26 10.91
CA HIS A 82 -6.37 1.37 10.95
C HIS A 82 -6.14 2.00 9.57
N LEU A 83 -6.34 1.24 8.48
CA LEU A 83 -6.01 1.66 7.13
C LEU A 83 -6.71 2.95 6.68
N PRO A 84 -8.03 3.15 6.90
CA PRO A 84 -8.68 4.39 6.51
C PRO A 84 -8.03 5.63 7.14
N SER A 85 -7.68 5.56 8.43
CA SER A 85 -7.04 6.66 9.15
C SER A 85 -5.61 6.93 8.68
N ILE A 86 -4.83 5.87 8.40
CA ILE A 86 -3.48 6.01 7.85
C ILE A 86 -3.53 6.66 6.47
N LEU A 87 -4.40 6.16 5.59
CA LEU A 87 -4.56 6.69 4.23
C LEU A 87 -5.09 8.12 4.25
N GLN A 88 -6.05 8.45 5.11
CA GLN A 88 -6.57 9.82 5.24
C GLN A 88 -5.45 10.81 5.58
N ARG A 89 -4.49 10.46 6.44
CA ARG A 89 -3.34 11.33 6.74
C ARG A 89 -2.47 11.57 5.52
N MET A 90 -2.32 10.57 4.65
CA MET A 90 -1.53 10.65 3.43
C MET A 90 -2.26 11.38 2.30
N THR A 91 -3.59 11.26 2.23
CA THR A 91 -4.41 11.69 1.10
C THR A 91 -5.25 12.94 1.36
N ALA A 92 -5.19 13.53 2.56
CA ALA A 92 -6.00 14.68 2.95
C ALA A 92 -5.94 15.88 1.98
N ARG A 93 -4.86 15.99 1.18
CA ARG A 93 -4.65 17.06 0.19
C ARG A 93 -4.45 16.52 -1.23
N LEU A 94 -4.81 15.26 -1.46
CA LEU A 94 -4.65 14.58 -2.75
C LEU A 94 -6.01 14.32 -3.39
N THR A 95 -6.05 14.53 -4.70
CA THR A 95 -7.17 14.24 -5.60
C THR A 95 -6.72 13.21 -6.64
N GLY A 96 -7.66 12.40 -7.14
CA GLY A 96 -7.39 11.39 -8.16
C GLY A 96 -6.59 10.17 -7.68
N TRP A 97 -6.60 9.87 -6.37
CA TRP A 97 -5.90 8.71 -5.81
C TRP A 97 -6.80 7.48 -5.71
N SER A 98 -6.23 6.28 -5.75
CA SER A 98 -6.94 5.03 -5.51
C SER A 98 -6.07 4.12 -4.65
N ALA A 99 -6.66 3.40 -3.71
CA ALA A 99 -5.93 2.45 -2.90
C ALA A 99 -6.67 1.12 -2.74
N GLY A 100 -5.91 0.05 -2.63
CA GLY A 100 -6.39 -1.28 -2.28
C GLY A 100 -5.57 -1.86 -1.15
N GLY A 101 -6.23 -2.46 -0.16
CA GLY A 101 -5.60 -2.98 1.05
C GLY A 101 -5.96 -4.43 1.34
N SER A 102 -5.06 -5.12 2.02
CA SER A 102 -5.27 -6.45 2.61
C SER A 102 -4.50 -6.55 3.94
N CYS A 103 -4.83 -7.55 4.76
CA CYS A 103 -4.27 -7.68 6.10
C CYS A 103 -4.03 -9.15 6.47
N TYR A 104 -2.91 -9.40 7.14
CA TYR A 104 -2.66 -10.63 7.87
C TYR A 104 -2.94 -10.41 9.37
N PRO A 105 -3.60 -11.35 10.06
CA PRO A 105 -4.28 -12.55 9.53
C PRO A 105 -5.71 -12.26 9.06
N GLY A 106 -6.16 -11.00 9.05
CA GLY A 106 -7.57 -10.63 8.92
C GLY A 106 -8.24 -11.01 7.60
N THR A 107 -7.56 -10.79 6.47
CA THR A 107 -8.11 -11.04 5.12
C THR A 107 -7.39 -12.17 4.39
N ALA A 108 -6.12 -12.43 4.74
CA ALA A 108 -5.29 -13.44 4.11
C ALA A 108 -4.24 -14.01 5.07
N MET A 109 -3.79 -15.24 4.78
CA MET A 109 -2.82 -15.97 5.59
C MET A 109 -1.43 -16.07 4.93
N ARG A 110 -1.31 -15.69 3.66
CA ARG A 110 -0.08 -15.77 2.85
C ARG A 110 0.18 -14.45 2.13
N ALA A 111 1.44 -14.15 1.83
CA ALA A 111 1.84 -12.91 1.17
C ALA A 111 1.21 -12.78 -0.23
N GLU A 112 1.24 -13.86 -1.01
CA GLU A 112 0.66 -13.91 -2.36
C GLU A 112 -0.85 -13.58 -2.35
N ASP A 113 -1.59 -14.14 -1.40
CA ASP A 113 -3.02 -13.86 -1.21
C ASP A 113 -3.24 -12.39 -0.84
N MET A 114 -2.45 -11.86 0.11
CA MET A 114 -2.49 -10.45 0.49
C MET A 114 -2.23 -9.53 -0.72
N GLN A 115 -1.23 -9.84 -1.53
CA GLN A 115 -0.89 -9.06 -2.71
C GLN A 115 -2.03 -9.08 -3.72
N THR A 116 -2.55 -10.27 -4.04
CA THR A 116 -3.65 -10.45 -4.99
C THR A 116 -4.88 -9.66 -4.56
N GLN A 117 -5.32 -9.84 -3.32
CA GLN A 117 -6.48 -9.14 -2.74
C GLN A 117 -6.34 -7.61 -2.73
N ALA A 118 -5.15 -7.11 -2.38
CA ALA A 118 -4.90 -5.67 -2.35
C ALA A 118 -4.88 -5.07 -3.77
N VAL A 119 -4.33 -5.80 -4.75
CA VAL A 119 -4.34 -5.37 -6.17
C VAL A 119 -5.76 -5.37 -6.73
N GLU A 120 -6.56 -6.41 -6.49
CA GLU A 120 -7.97 -6.45 -6.91
C GLU A 120 -8.77 -5.29 -6.30
N SER A 121 -8.55 -5.02 -5.01
CA SER A 121 -9.17 -3.90 -4.31
C SER A 121 -8.75 -2.54 -4.91
N LEU A 122 -7.50 -2.38 -5.31
CA LEU A 122 -7.00 -1.18 -5.97
C LEU A 122 -7.67 -0.99 -7.33
N ILE A 123 -7.75 -2.05 -8.14
CA ILE A 123 -8.41 -2.01 -9.46
C ILE A 123 -9.86 -1.57 -9.29
N ARG A 124 -10.59 -2.19 -8.35
CA ARG A 124 -11.96 -1.79 -8.01
C ARG A 124 -12.06 -0.32 -7.58
N ALA A 125 -11.10 0.17 -6.79
CA ALA A 125 -11.06 1.58 -6.37
C ALA A 125 -10.90 2.52 -7.57
N LYS A 126 -10.11 2.12 -8.58
CA LYS A 126 -9.91 2.89 -9.82
C LYS A 126 -11.17 2.88 -10.69
N GLU A 127 -11.79 1.73 -10.88
CA GLU A 127 -12.98 1.55 -11.74
C GLU A 127 -14.20 2.29 -11.20
N THR A 128 -14.32 2.43 -9.88
CA THR A 128 -15.46 3.08 -9.24
C THR A 128 -15.30 4.60 -9.07
N GLY A 129 -14.28 5.20 -9.71
CA GLY A 129 -14.08 6.65 -9.78
C GLY A 129 -12.96 7.21 -8.89
N GLY A 130 -12.22 6.35 -8.18
CA GLY A 130 -11.10 6.77 -7.33
C GLY A 130 -11.51 7.53 -6.06
N ASN A 131 -10.54 8.26 -5.52
CA ASN A 131 -10.53 8.93 -4.22
C ASN A 131 -11.02 8.04 -3.07
N ARG A 132 -10.61 6.77 -3.07
CA ARG A 132 -11.07 5.79 -2.09
C ARG A 132 -10.09 4.64 -1.88
N LEU A 133 -10.24 4.04 -0.72
CA LEU A 133 -9.61 2.78 -0.34
C LEU A 133 -10.68 1.68 -0.34
N TYR A 134 -10.41 0.55 -0.99
CA TYR A 134 -11.08 -0.71 -0.67
C TYR A 134 -10.13 -1.61 0.10
N VAL A 135 -10.65 -2.31 1.10
CA VAL A 135 -9.91 -3.34 1.84
C VAL A 135 -10.61 -4.67 1.56
N ALA A 136 -9.82 -5.70 1.32
CA ALA A 136 -10.33 -7.05 1.20
C ALA A 136 -11.13 -7.45 2.45
N SER A 137 -12.15 -8.27 2.26
CA SER A 137 -13.10 -8.72 3.29
C SER A 137 -13.03 -10.22 3.46
#